data_AF-A0A7W7S6H0-F1
#
_entry.id   AF-A0A7W7S6H0-F1
#
_cell.length_a   1.000
_cell.length_b   1.000
_cell.length_c   1.000
_cell.angle_alpha   90.00
_cell.angle_beta   90.00
_cell.angle_gamma   90.00
#
_symmetry.space_group_name_H-M   'P 1'
#
loop_
_entity.id
_entity.type
_entity.pdbx_description
1 polymer ?
#
loop_
_entity_poly.entity_id
_entity_poly.type
_entity_poly.pdbx_seq_one_letter_code
_entity_poly.pdbx_strand_id
1 'polypeptide(L)'
;MDGVLEAPLVPAGAAFSRRLVGREEIRSAMAAYYERLPKDGPAPNLEKTGFVLHTTADPDVFIAEIDTVFDGEDEGDNVTVSLVQIFRIRDGKIARLRDYFAPELVN
;
A
#
# COMPACT_ATOMS: atom_id res chain seq x y z
N MET A 1 -21.45 0.33 -0.51
CA MET A 1 -20.60 1.28 0.23
C MET A 1 -19.43 1.62 -0.65
N ASP A 2 -19.10 2.91 -0.70
CA ASP A 2 -17.87 3.41 -1.29
C ASP A 2 -16.72 3.25 -0.30
N GLY A 3 -15.68 2.53 -0.70
CA GLY A 3 -14.47 2.32 0.10
C GLY A 3 -13.63 3.59 0.17
N VAL A 4 -12.79 3.71 1.20
CA VAL A 4 -11.86 4.84 1.33
C VAL A 4 -10.43 4.31 1.44
N LEU A 5 -9.52 4.84 0.63
CA LEU A 5 -8.08 4.63 0.78
C LEU A 5 -7.49 5.90 1.40
N GLU A 6 -6.70 5.74 2.45
CA GLU A 6 -5.92 6.82 3.04
C GLU A 6 -4.46 6.40 3.14
N ALA A 7 -3.55 7.33 2.90
CA ALA A 7 -2.13 7.18 3.16
C ALA A 7 -1.69 8.27 4.15
N PRO A 8 -1.93 8.09 5.47
CA PRO A 8 -1.92 9.20 6.43
C PRO A 8 -0.59 9.93 6.58
N LEU A 9 0.52 9.24 6.28
CA LEU A 9 1.89 9.77 6.35
C LEU A 9 2.32 10.51 5.09
N VAL A 10 1.58 10.38 3.99
CA VAL A 10 1.92 11.05 2.72
C VAL A 10 1.74 12.56 2.88
N PRO A 11 2.78 13.36 2.56
CA PRO A 11 2.72 14.81 2.63
C PRO A 11 1.64 15.41 1.73
N ALA A 12 1.16 16.60 2.09
CA ALA A 12 0.29 17.36 1.20
C ALA A 12 1.06 17.76 -0.07
N GLY A 13 0.47 17.54 -1.25
CA GLY A 13 1.08 17.88 -2.55
C GLY A 13 1.99 16.80 -3.15
N ALA A 14 2.19 15.66 -2.48
CA ALA A 14 2.87 14.52 -3.06
C ALA A 14 2.12 13.97 -4.30
N ALA A 15 2.83 13.25 -5.17
CA ALA A 15 2.24 12.64 -6.36
C ALA A 15 1.18 11.58 -6.00
N PHE A 16 1.35 10.92 -4.86
CA PHE A 16 0.37 9.98 -4.31
C PHE A 16 -0.67 10.73 -3.46
N SER A 17 -1.96 10.51 -3.76
CA SER A 17 -3.05 11.15 -3.01
C SER A 17 -3.16 10.61 -1.59
N ARG A 18 -3.18 11.52 -0.60
CA ARG A 18 -3.35 11.17 0.82
C ARG A 18 -4.69 10.50 1.13
N ARG A 19 -5.72 10.75 0.33
CA ARG A 19 -7.07 10.21 0.52
C ARG A 19 -7.81 10.09 -0.81
N LEU A 20 -8.46 8.95 -1.03
CA LEU A 20 -9.29 8.65 -2.19
C LEU A 20 -10.62 8.03 -1.70
N VAL A 21 -11.74 8.46 -2.27
CA VAL A 21 -13.09 8.05 -1.83
C VAL A 21 -13.89 7.45 -2.97
N GLY A 22 -14.30 6.21 -2.78
CA GLY A 22 -15.10 5.47 -3.75
C GLY A 22 -14.27 4.71 -4.75
N ARG A 23 -14.88 3.66 -5.28
CA ARG A 23 -14.21 2.67 -6.12
C ARG A 23 -13.60 3.29 -7.38
N GLU A 24 -14.34 4.20 -8.02
CA GLU A 24 -13.92 4.82 -9.28
C GLU A 24 -12.75 5.79 -9.08
N GLU A 25 -12.78 6.61 -8.02
CA GLU A 25 -11.68 7.51 -7.68
C GLU A 25 -10.42 6.71 -7.33
N ILE A 26 -10.55 5.68 -6.49
CA ILE A 26 -9.44 4.79 -6.13
C ILE A 26 -8.85 4.15 -7.38
N ARG A 27 -9.69 3.58 -8.26
CA ARG A 27 -9.25 2.89 -9.47
C ARG A 27 -8.50 3.84 -10.43
N SER A 28 -9.08 5.00 -10.71
CA SER A 28 -8.50 5.96 -11.65
C SER A 28 -7.21 6.59 -11.13
N ALA A 29 -7.17 6.99 -9.86
CA ALA A 29 -5.98 7.58 -9.26
C ALA A 29 -4.82 6.57 -9.16
N MET A 30 -5.10 5.32 -8.77
CA MET A 30 -4.07 4.27 -8.73
C MET A 30 -3.54 3.94 -10.11
N ALA A 31 -4.41 3.78 -11.12
CA ALA A 31 -3.98 3.55 -12.49
C ALA A 31 -3.07 4.68 -12.99
N ALA A 32 -3.48 5.94 -12.82
CA ALA A 32 -2.69 7.10 -13.21
C ALA A 32 -1.36 7.22 -12.45
N TYR A 33 -1.31 6.79 -11.19
CA TYR A 33 -0.07 6.76 -10.40
C TYR A 33 0.91 5.70 -10.93
N TYR A 34 0.45 4.46 -11.11
CA TYR A 34 1.30 3.37 -11.60
C TYR A 34 1.73 3.57 -13.06
N GLU A 35 0.93 4.24 -13.89
CA GLU A 35 1.32 4.60 -15.26
C GLU A 35 2.52 5.57 -15.32
N ARG A 36 2.75 6.36 -14.26
CA ARG A 36 3.89 7.30 -14.18
C ARG A 36 5.18 6.63 -13.71
N LEU A 37 5.08 5.48 -13.05
CA LEU A 37 6.26 4.78 -12.56
C LEU A 37 7.03 4.16 -13.73
N PRO A 38 8.38 4.09 -13.65
CA PRO A 38 9.18 3.42 -14.65
C PRO A 38 8.71 1.98 -14.83
N LYS A 39 8.36 1.60 -16.07
CA LYS A 39 7.92 0.23 -16.39
C LYS A 39 9.04 -0.81 -16.23
N ASP A 40 10.28 -0.34 -16.25
CA ASP A 40 11.49 -1.16 -16.14
C ASP A 40 12.10 -1.12 -14.71
N GLY A 41 11.34 -0.64 -13.72
CA GLY A 41 11.77 -0.70 -12.33
C GLY A 41 11.88 -2.16 -11.83
N PRO A 42 12.67 -2.42 -10.76
CA PRO A 42 12.78 -3.76 -10.21
C PRO A 42 11.40 -4.27 -9.78
N ALA A 43 11.03 -5.46 -10.24
CA ALA A 43 9.85 -6.14 -9.74
C ALA A 43 10.11 -6.66 -8.31
N PRO A 44 9.09 -6.73 -7.45
CA PRO A 44 9.27 -7.31 -6.12
C PRO A 44 9.64 -8.79 -6.24
N ASN A 45 10.62 -9.21 -5.45
CA ASN A 45 10.97 -10.61 -5.26
C ASN A 45 9.90 -11.28 -4.40
N LEU A 46 9.04 -12.07 -5.04
CA LEU A 46 7.91 -12.74 -4.38
C LEU A 46 8.32 -13.84 -3.40
N GLU A 47 9.51 -14.42 -3.54
CA GLU A 47 10.00 -15.45 -2.62
C GLU A 47 10.51 -14.85 -1.31
N LYS A 48 11.07 -13.63 -1.36
CA LYS A 48 11.59 -12.89 -0.21
C LYS A 48 10.55 -11.96 0.42
N THR A 49 9.54 -11.53 -0.35
CA THR A 49 8.43 -10.70 0.11
C THR A 49 7.50 -11.50 1.03
N GLY A 50 7.03 -10.87 2.10
CA GLY A 50 6.17 -11.53 3.08
C GLY A 50 5.16 -10.57 3.72
N PHE A 51 4.19 -11.15 4.43
CA PHE A 51 3.28 -10.40 5.26
C PHE A 51 2.85 -11.18 6.50
N VAL A 52 2.46 -10.45 7.54
CA VAL A 52 1.84 -10.97 8.76
C VAL A 52 0.47 -10.32 8.91
N LEU A 53 -0.55 -11.14 9.20
CA LEU A 53 -1.89 -10.66 9.51
C LEU A 53 -2.14 -10.69 11.02
N HIS A 54 -2.59 -9.56 11.56
CA HIS A 54 -3.03 -9.43 12.93
C HIS A 54 -4.55 -9.26 12.95
N THR A 55 -5.23 -10.23 13.57
CA THR A 55 -6.63 -10.06 13.95
C THR A 55 -6.73 -9.11 15.14
N THR A 56 -7.84 -8.39 15.24
CA THR A 56 -8.10 -7.51 16.37
C THR A 56 -9.32 -7.97 17.15
N ALA A 57 -9.63 -7.32 18.28
CA ALA A 57 -10.85 -7.57 19.02
C ALA A 57 -12.12 -7.11 18.26
N ASP A 58 -11.98 -6.21 17.28
CA ASP A 58 -13.06 -5.86 16.35
C ASP A 58 -12.96 -6.81 15.13
N PRO A 59 -13.92 -7.73 14.91
CA PRO A 59 -13.86 -8.71 13.82
C PRO A 59 -13.91 -8.05 12.43
N ASP A 60 -14.39 -6.80 12.34
CA ASP A 60 -14.39 -6.04 11.10
C ASP A 60 -13.07 -5.27 10.89
N VAL A 61 -12.06 -5.47 11.73
CA VAL A 61 -10.75 -4.82 11.61
C VAL A 61 -9.61 -5.84 11.70
N PHE A 62 -8.73 -5.80 10.72
CA PHE A 62 -7.46 -6.51 10.74
C PHE A 62 -6.31 -5.62 10.24
N ILE A 63 -5.09 -6.00 10.61
CA ILE A 63 -3.86 -5.29 10.25
C ILE A 63 -2.99 -6.24 9.44
N ALA A 64 -2.37 -5.74 8.37
CA ALA A 64 -1.32 -6.42 7.65
C ALA A 64 0.00 -5.66 7.84
N GLU A 65 1.02 -6.35 8.34
CA GLU A 65 2.41 -5.92 8.25
C GLU A 65 2.99 -6.57 7.00
N ILE A 66 3.58 -5.79 6.09
CA ILE A 66 4.05 -6.26 4.79
C ILE A 66 5.49 -5.80 4.61
N ASP A 67 6.36 -6.71 4.21
CA ASP A 67 7.74 -6.42 3.80
C ASP A 67 7.89 -6.80 2.32
N THR A 68 7.94 -5.79 1.45
CA THR A 68 8.16 -5.98 0.01
C THR A 68 9.64 -5.88 -0.30
N VAL A 69 10.22 -6.95 -0.81
CA VAL A 69 11.65 -7.01 -1.12
C VAL A 69 11.87 -6.83 -2.61
N PHE A 70 12.79 -5.94 -2.99
CA PHE A 70 13.27 -5.75 -4.35
C PHE A 70 14.71 -6.24 -4.42
N ASP A 71 15.03 -7.06 -5.44
CA ASP A 71 16.41 -7.48 -5.67
C ASP A 71 17.25 -6.28 -6.14
N GLY A 72 18.43 -6.12 -5.56
CA GLY A 72 19.43 -5.15 -6.00
C GLY A 72 20.15 -5.62 -7.27
N GLU A 73 20.99 -4.74 -7.83
CA GLU A 73 21.83 -5.10 -8.99
C GLU A 73 22.89 -6.16 -8.61
N ASP A 74 23.36 -6.15 -7.36
CA ASP A 74 24.34 -7.08 -6.81
C ASP A 74 23.75 -8.02 -5.75
N GLU A 75 24.35 -9.21 -5.61
CA GLU A 75 23.94 -10.22 -4.63
C GLU A 75 24.20 -9.73 -3.20
N GLY A 76 23.13 -9.43 -2.47
CA GLY A 76 23.17 -8.92 -1.09
C GLY A 76 22.55 -7.54 -0.92
N ASP A 77 22.32 -6.81 -2.01
CA ASP A 77 21.83 -5.41 -2.00
C ASP A 77 20.30 -5.31 -2.08
N ASN A 78 19.59 -6.26 -1.49
CA ASN A 78 18.12 -6.23 -1.51
C ASN A 78 17.61 -4.98 -0.77
N VAL A 79 16.63 -4.31 -1.37
CA VAL A 79 15.92 -3.19 -0.74
C VAL A 79 14.58 -3.70 -0.20
N THR A 80 14.33 -3.49 1.09
CA THR A 80 13.05 -3.82 1.70
C THR A 80 12.22 -2.56 1.92
N VAL A 81 10.99 -2.60 1.45
CA VAL A 81 9.95 -1.60 1.70
C VAL A 81 8.92 -2.18 2.66
N SER A 82 8.87 -1.64 3.87
CA SER A 82 7.94 -2.06 4.91
C SER A 82 6.69 -1.18 4.94
N LEU A 83 5.52 -1.80 5.06
CA LEU A 83 4.23 -1.12 5.17
C LEU A 83 3.38 -1.74 6.28
N VAL A 84 2.54 -0.91 6.90
CA VAL A 84 1.46 -1.35 7.79
C VAL A 84 0.13 -0.90 7.20
N GLN A 85 -0.75 -1.85 6.94
CA GLN A 85 -2.08 -1.58 6.39
C GLN A 85 -3.16 -1.95 7.41
N ILE A 86 -4.06 -1.02 7.69
CA ILE A 86 -5.23 -1.27 8.54
C ILE A 86 -6.46 -1.34 7.65
N PHE A 87 -7.11 -2.50 7.66
CA PHE A 87 -8.33 -2.75 6.90
C PHE A 87 -9.53 -2.71 7.82
N ARG A 88 -10.57 -1.98 7.41
CA ARG A 88 -11.91 -2.09 7.96
C ARG A 88 -12.82 -2.73 6.92
N ILE A 89 -13.53 -3.77 7.33
CA ILE A 89 -14.48 -4.52 6.53
C ILE A 89 -15.90 -4.09 6.87
N ARG A 90 -16.77 -4.15 5.87
CA ARG A 90 -18.21 -4.05 6.02
C ARG A 90 -18.86 -4.87 4.93
N ASP A 91 -19.81 -5.73 5.29
CA ASP A 91 -20.51 -6.60 4.34
C ASP A 91 -19.53 -7.43 3.47
N GLY A 92 -18.44 -7.93 4.09
CA GLY A 92 -17.38 -8.69 3.42
C GLY A 92 -16.53 -7.89 2.41
N LYS A 93 -16.62 -6.55 2.41
CA LYS A 93 -15.88 -5.67 1.51
C LYS A 93 -15.00 -4.69 2.29
N ILE A 94 -13.90 -4.27 1.70
CA ILE A 94 -13.04 -3.23 2.27
C ILE A 94 -13.81 -1.90 2.25
N ALA A 95 -14.17 -1.46 3.44
CA ALA A 95 -14.81 -0.19 3.71
C ALA A 95 -13.79 0.95 3.86
N ARG A 96 -12.64 0.64 4.46
CA ARG A 96 -11.55 1.60 4.64
C ARG A 96 -10.20 0.87 4.66
N LEU A 97 -9.23 1.43 3.96
CA LEU A 97 -7.83 1.08 4.03
C LEU A 97 -7.07 2.32 4.51
N ARG A 98 -6.25 2.15 5.55
CA ARG A 98 -5.18 3.10 5.88
C ARG A 98 -3.85 2.45 5.63
N ASP A 99 -3.06 3.03 4.76
CA ASP A 99 -1.75 2.55 4.35
C ASP A 99 -0.67 3.43 4.98
N TYR A 100 0.17 2.83 5.82
CA TYR A 100 1.26 3.50 6.50
C TYR A 100 2.58 2.97 5.95
N PHE A 101 3.30 3.85 5.26
CA PHE A 101 4.61 3.58 4.70
C PHE A 101 5.46 4.84 4.82
N ALA A 102 6.78 4.67 4.67
CA ALA A 102 7.73 5.77 4.72
C ALA A 102 7.41 6.78 3.60
N PRO A 103 7.15 8.07 3.91
CA PRO A 103 6.70 9.05 2.92
C PRO A 103 7.71 9.28 1.78
N GLU A 104 8.98 8.96 2.01
CA GLU A 104 10.07 9.05 1.04
C GLU A 104 9.84 8.12 -0.18
N LEU A 105 8.99 7.10 -0.05
CA LEU A 105 8.66 6.16 -1.14
C LEU A 105 7.79 6.79 -2.24
N VAL A 106 7.19 7.96 -1.99
CA VAL A 106 6.24 8.62 -2.92
C VAL A 106 6.55 10.10 -3.14
N ASN A 107 7.74 10.55 -2.71
CA ASN A 107 8.23 11.92 -2.90
C ASN A 107 8.86 12.13 -4.28
#